data_AF-A0A842ZT59-F1
#
_entry.id   AF-A0A842ZT59-F1
#
_cell.length_a   1.000
_cell.length_b   1.000
_cell.length_c   1.000
_cell.angle_alpha   90.00
_cell.angle_beta   90.00
_cell.angle_gamma   90.00
#
_symmetry.space_group_name_H-M   'P 1'
#
loop_
_entity.id
_entity.type
_entity.pdbx_description
1 polymer ?
#
loop_
_entity_poly.entity_id
_entity_poly.type
_entity_poly.pdbx_seq_one_letter_code
_entity_poly.pdbx_strand_id
1 'polypeptide(L)'
;MNKEYLQIKSKNEYMKEYRQKNKDKIKEYRLQNKDKMKKYQLERNTKYSDYHKQYRIRNREKNKKYQKQYRIINREKIKRYKKEYFEKNREKAYKLFNNWIKTEKGRLTKKKANFSRRRKLGFNILFDNILDESFDWHHTSKSNVVAIPTDLHDLYHSNSPNTHRDNLIPIIEQLYPGLLEGI
;
A
#
# COMPACT_ATOMS: atom_id res chain seq x y z
N MET A 1 -48.72 3.11 -67.08
CA MET A 1 -49.20 2.43 -65.85
C MET A 1 -48.23 2.72 -64.72
N ASN A 2 -48.70 3.50 -63.74
CA ASN A 2 -47.99 3.89 -62.52
C ASN A 2 -47.57 2.67 -61.69
N LYS A 3 -46.29 2.58 -61.34
CA LYS A 3 -45.85 1.84 -60.16
C LYS A 3 -45.12 2.82 -59.24
N GLU A 4 -45.89 3.49 -58.39
CA GLU A 4 -45.38 4.19 -57.22
C GLU A 4 -44.63 3.18 -56.35
N TYR A 5 -43.31 3.29 -56.33
CA TYR A 5 -42.46 2.52 -55.43
C TYR A 5 -42.61 3.08 -54.01
N LEU A 6 -43.41 2.38 -53.20
CA LEU A 6 -43.52 2.61 -51.75
C LEU A 6 -42.16 2.43 -51.08
N GLN A 7 -41.52 3.56 -50.74
CA GLN A 7 -40.23 3.64 -50.08
C GLN A 7 -40.42 3.33 -48.59
N ILE A 8 -40.24 2.06 -48.19
CA ILE A 8 -40.33 1.64 -46.79
C ILE A 8 -39.12 2.19 -46.04
N LYS A 9 -39.31 3.31 -45.35
CA LYS A 9 -38.30 3.90 -44.45
C LYS A 9 -37.90 2.88 -43.38
N SER A 10 -36.60 2.78 -43.12
CA SER A 10 -36.11 1.93 -42.03
C SER A 10 -36.69 2.40 -40.69
N LYS A 11 -36.97 1.46 -39.77
CA LYS A 11 -37.50 1.75 -38.43
C LYS A 11 -36.72 2.85 -37.70
N ASN A 12 -35.39 2.88 -37.88
CA ASN A 12 -34.51 3.87 -37.25
C ASN A 12 -34.71 5.28 -37.81
N GLU A 13 -34.92 5.37 -39.12
CA GLU A 13 -35.12 6.63 -39.84
C GLU A 13 -36.49 7.24 -39.54
N TYR A 14 -37.53 6.40 -39.55
CA TYR A 14 -38.86 6.77 -39.07
C TYR A 14 -38.83 7.30 -37.64
N MET A 15 -38.14 6.61 -36.72
CA MET A 15 -38.02 7.03 -35.33
C MET A 15 -37.25 8.35 -35.17
N LYS A 16 -36.25 8.61 -36.03
CA LYS A 16 -35.49 9.86 -36.02
C LYS A 16 -36.36 11.04 -36.44
N GLU A 17 -37.11 10.89 -37.53
CA GLU A 17 -38.06 11.91 -37.99
C GLU A 17 -39.19 12.16 -36.99
N TYR A 18 -39.73 11.09 -36.39
CA TYR A 18 -40.76 11.20 -35.35
C TYR A 18 -40.26 12.01 -34.15
N ARG A 19 -39.03 11.76 -33.68
CA ARG A 19 -38.42 12.52 -32.58
C ARG A 19 -38.18 13.98 -32.96
N GLN A 20 -37.83 14.25 -34.20
CA GLN A 20 -37.60 15.61 -34.68
C GLN A 20 -38.91 16.40 -34.76
N LYS A 21 -39.97 15.81 -35.34
CA LYS A 21 -41.30 16.43 -35.44
C LYS A 21 -41.97 16.65 -34.09
N ASN A 22 -41.69 15.80 -33.10
CA ASN A 22 -42.30 15.86 -31.77
C ASN A 22 -41.35 16.36 -30.67
N LYS A 23 -40.28 17.07 -31.04
CA LYS A 23 -39.20 17.45 -30.13
C LYS A 23 -39.69 18.20 -28.88
N ASP A 24 -40.56 19.19 -29.06
CA ASP A 24 -41.05 20.04 -27.96
C ASP A 24 -42.02 19.28 -27.05
N LYS A 25 -42.94 18.50 -27.63
CA LYS A 25 -43.84 17.61 -26.87
C LYS A 25 -43.05 16.59 -26.03
N ILE A 26 -41.99 16.01 -26.58
CA ILE A 26 -41.11 15.09 -25.85
C ILE A 26 -40.39 15.83 -24.71
N LYS A 27 -39.97 17.07 -24.93
CA LYS A 27 -39.27 17.88 -23.92
C LYS A 27 -40.21 18.24 -22.77
N GLU A 28 -41.43 18.67 -23.06
CA GLU A 28 -42.46 18.99 -22.08
C GLU A 28 -42.83 17.76 -21.24
N TYR A 29 -43.09 16.62 -21.90
CA TYR A 29 -43.37 15.36 -21.22
C TYR A 29 -42.24 14.95 -20.25
N ARG A 30 -40.97 15.09 -20.67
CA ARG A 30 -39.81 14.81 -19.82
C ARG A 30 -39.71 15.76 -18.63
N LEU A 31 -40.08 17.02 -18.81
CA LEU A 31 -40.04 18.01 -17.73
C LEU A 31 -41.13 17.72 -16.70
N GLN A 32 -42.36 17.47 -17.15
CA GLN A 32 -43.50 17.11 -16.30
C GLN A 32 -43.27 15.80 -15.53
N ASN A 33 -42.54 14.84 -16.12
CA ASN A 33 -42.28 13.53 -15.52
C ASN A 33 -40.85 13.38 -14.95
N LYS A 34 -40.11 14.49 -14.80
CA LYS A 34 -38.69 14.48 -14.41
C LYS A 34 -38.42 13.66 -13.15
N ASP A 35 -39.24 13.83 -12.11
CA ASP A 35 -39.03 13.16 -10.84
C ASP A 35 -39.40 11.68 -10.87
N LYS A 36 -40.45 11.32 -11.63
CA LYS A 36 -40.80 9.91 -11.88
C LYS A 36 -39.67 9.19 -12.63
N MET A 37 -39.11 9.84 -13.65
CA MET A 37 -37.97 9.31 -14.40
C MET A 37 -36.73 9.12 -13.51
N LYS A 38 -36.42 10.10 -12.65
CA LYS A 38 -35.32 10.01 -11.68
C LYS A 38 -35.53 8.87 -10.69
N LYS A 39 -36.74 8.76 -10.12
CA LYS A 39 -37.09 7.69 -9.16
C LYS A 39 -36.91 6.32 -9.78
N TYR A 40 -37.44 6.11 -10.98
CA TYR A 40 -37.27 4.86 -11.74
C TYR A 40 -35.80 4.54 -12.00
N GLN A 41 -34.99 5.55 -12.41
CA GLN A 41 -33.57 5.34 -12.66
C GLN A 41 -32.82 4.97 -11.37
N LEU A 42 -33.13 5.61 -10.25
CA LEU A 42 -32.54 5.31 -8.95
C LEU A 42 -32.89 3.89 -8.51
N GLU A 43 -34.17 3.53 -8.50
CA GLU A 43 -34.63 2.18 -8.13
C GLU A 43 -33.99 1.11 -8.99
N ARG A 44 -33.92 1.33 -10.31
CA ARG A 44 -33.22 0.45 -11.23
C ARG A 44 -31.75 0.31 -10.84
N ASN A 45 -31.04 1.42 -10.66
CA ASN A 45 -29.62 1.40 -10.31
C ASN A 45 -29.36 0.70 -8.98
N THR A 46 -30.20 0.93 -7.97
CA THR A 46 -30.14 0.25 -6.68
C THR A 46 -30.31 -1.25 -6.85
N LYS A 47 -31.34 -1.69 -7.59
CA LYS A 47 -31.58 -3.11 -7.86
C LYS A 47 -30.40 -3.78 -8.57
N TYR A 48 -29.79 -3.12 -9.56
CA TYR A 48 -28.59 -3.62 -10.23
C TYR A 48 -27.39 -3.67 -9.29
N SER A 49 -27.18 -2.64 -8.48
CA SER A 49 -26.11 -2.59 -7.49
C SER A 49 -26.22 -3.72 -6.48
N ASP A 50 -27.43 -3.95 -5.95
CA ASP A 50 -27.71 -5.02 -4.99
C ASP A 50 -27.53 -6.39 -5.61
N TYR A 51 -28.03 -6.60 -6.84
CA TYR A 51 -27.79 -7.82 -7.59
C TYR A 51 -26.28 -8.11 -7.74
N HIS A 52 -25.50 -7.12 -8.17
CA HIS A 52 -24.05 -7.29 -8.32
C HIS A 52 -23.35 -7.50 -6.98
N LYS A 53 -23.80 -6.86 -5.90
CA LYS A 53 -23.27 -7.08 -4.55
C LYS A 53 -23.52 -8.52 -4.11
N GLN A 54 -24.75 -9.02 -4.25
CA GLN A 54 -25.10 -10.40 -3.91
C GLN A 54 -24.33 -11.41 -4.77
N TYR A 55 -24.20 -11.13 -6.06
CA TYR A 55 -23.38 -11.96 -6.96
C TYR A 55 -21.92 -12.03 -6.51
N ARG A 56 -21.31 -10.91 -6.13
CA ARG A 56 -19.93 -10.86 -5.61
C ARG A 56 -19.78 -11.65 -4.32
N ILE A 57 -20.75 -11.56 -3.40
CA ILE A 57 -20.74 -12.29 -2.12
C ILE A 57 -20.82 -13.79 -2.39
N ARG A 58 -21.83 -14.23 -3.16
CA ARG A 58 -22.04 -15.66 -3.50
C ARG A 58 -20.82 -16.28 -4.19
N ASN A 59 -20.16 -15.52 -5.07
CA ASN A 59 -19.01 -16.00 -5.83
C ASN A 59 -17.66 -15.66 -5.19
N ARG A 60 -17.63 -15.14 -3.96
CA ARG A 60 -16.40 -14.63 -3.32
C ARG A 60 -15.31 -15.70 -3.26
N GLU A 61 -15.65 -16.88 -2.76
CA GLU A 61 -14.67 -17.96 -2.57
C GLU A 61 -14.24 -18.59 -3.89
N LYS A 62 -15.17 -18.77 -4.84
CA LYS A 62 -14.86 -19.21 -6.20
C LYS A 62 -13.87 -18.25 -6.88
N ASN A 63 -14.14 -16.94 -6.79
CA ASN A 63 -13.28 -15.91 -7.36
C ASN A 63 -11.91 -15.86 -6.67
N LYS A 64 -11.86 -15.98 -5.34
CA LYS A 64 -10.59 -16.07 -4.61
C LYS A 64 -9.76 -17.26 -5.05
N LYS A 65 -10.37 -18.44 -5.18
CA LYS A 65 -9.69 -19.67 -5.64
C LYS A 65 -9.13 -19.49 -7.05
N TYR A 66 -9.96 -18.99 -7.97
CA TYR A 66 -9.55 -18.69 -9.34
C TYR A 66 -8.39 -17.68 -9.39
N GLN A 67 -8.49 -16.56 -8.65
CA GLN A 67 -7.43 -15.56 -8.57
C GLN A 67 -6.13 -16.13 -7.99
N LYS A 68 -6.22 -17.00 -6.98
CA LYS A 68 -5.05 -17.67 -6.39
C LYS A 68 -4.38 -18.58 -7.42
N GLN A 69 -5.15 -19.43 -8.11
CA GLN A 69 -4.63 -20.30 -9.17
C GLN A 69 -3.98 -19.49 -10.30
N TYR A 70 -4.66 -18.45 -10.77
CA TYR A 70 -4.11 -17.56 -11.79
C TYR A 70 -2.78 -16.94 -11.35
N ARG A 71 -2.66 -16.47 -10.10
CA ARG A 71 -1.41 -15.91 -9.56
C ARG A 71 -0.28 -16.94 -9.45
N ILE A 72 -0.60 -18.19 -9.14
CA ILE A 72 0.39 -19.28 -9.08
C ILE A 72 0.92 -19.59 -10.48
N ILE A 73 0.01 -19.85 -11.43
CA ILE A 73 0.36 -20.19 -12.81
C ILE A 73 1.12 -19.04 -13.48
N ASN A 74 0.70 -17.80 -13.24
CA ASN A 74 1.29 -16.62 -13.87
C ASN A 74 2.34 -15.92 -12.98
N ARG A 75 2.89 -16.60 -11.96
CA ARG A 75 3.78 -16.00 -10.97
C ARG A 75 4.94 -15.25 -11.62
N GLU A 76 5.64 -15.89 -12.55
CA GLU A 76 6.80 -15.30 -13.22
C GLU A 76 6.41 -14.15 -14.16
N LYS A 77 5.29 -14.29 -14.90
CA LYS A 77 4.76 -13.21 -15.74
C LYS A 77 4.43 -11.96 -14.91
N ILE A 78 3.76 -12.15 -13.77
CA ILE A 78 3.42 -11.07 -12.83
C ILE A 78 4.70 -10.46 -12.24
N LYS A 79 5.68 -11.28 -11.86
CA LYS A 79 6.96 -10.81 -11.31
C LYS A 79 7.72 -9.94 -12.31
N ARG A 80 7.83 -10.39 -13.58
CA ARG A 80 8.44 -9.61 -14.66
C ARG A 80 7.73 -8.28 -14.88
N TYR A 81 6.40 -8.31 -15.04
CA TYR A 81 5.61 -7.10 -15.24
C TYR A 81 5.77 -6.09 -14.09
N LYS A 82 5.75 -6.58 -12.83
CA LYS A 82 5.98 -5.72 -11.66
C LYS A 82 7.37 -5.10 -11.65
N LYS A 83 8.40 -5.89 -12.00
CA LYS A 83 9.79 -5.42 -12.07
C LYS A 83 9.92 -4.32 -13.13
N GLU A 84 9.44 -4.57 -14.33
CA GLU A 84 9.48 -3.60 -15.44
C GLU A 84 8.72 -2.31 -15.10
N TYR A 85 7.52 -2.44 -14.51
CA TYR A 85 6.75 -1.27 -14.06
C TYR A 85 7.52 -0.48 -12.99
N PHE A 86 8.12 -1.16 -12.01
CA PHE A 86 8.91 -0.51 -10.97
C PHE A 86 10.15 0.19 -11.55
N GLU A 87 10.87 -0.45 -12.47
CA GLU A 87 12.04 0.15 -13.12
C GLU A 87 11.68 1.42 -13.89
N LYS A 88 10.59 1.40 -14.65
CA LYS A 88 10.06 2.57 -15.36
C LYS A 88 9.57 3.69 -14.43
N ASN A 89 9.19 3.37 -13.19
CA ASN A 89 8.61 4.31 -12.23
C ASN A 89 9.46 4.47 -10.96
N ARG A 90 10.75 4.12 -11.04
CA ARG A 90 11.63 3.93 -9.88
C ARG A 90 11.74 5.20 -9.04
N GLU A 91 11.98 6.33 -9.68
CA GLU A 91 12.09 7.62 -9.01
C GLU A 91 10.80 8.04 -8.30
N LYS A 92 9.66 7.88 -8.98
CA LYS A 92 8.34 8.17 -8.40
C LYS A 92 8.08 7.30 -7.18
N ALA A 93 8.42 6.01 -7.25
CA ALA A 93 8.29 5.08 -6.14
C ALA A 93 9.17 5.49 -4.95
N TYR A 94 10.44 5.86 -5.18
CA TYR A 94 11.33 6.33 -4.11
C TYR A 94 10.86 7.64 -3.51
N LYS A 95 10.40 8.60 -4.32
CA LYS A 95 9.85 9.86 -3.82
C LYS A 95 8.67 9.63 -2.88
N LEU A 96 7.72 8.78 -3.30
CA LEU A 96 6.58 8.39 -2.46
C LEU A 96 7.03 7.69 -1.17
N PHE A 97 7.98 6.77 -1.26
CA PHE A 97 8.51 6.06 -0.11
C PHE A 97 9.22 7.02 0.88
N ASN A 98 10.07 7.92 0.38
CA ASN A 98 10.78 8.89 1.19
C ASN A 98 9.82 9.85 1.89
N ASN A 99 8.79 10.32 1.19
CA ASN A 99 7.74 11.15 1.78
C ASN A 99 6.96 10.38 2.86
N TRP A 100 6.62 9.12 2.60
CA TRP A 100 5.91 8.29 3.57
C TRP A 100 6.75 8.00 4.82
N ILE A 101 8.04 7.70 4.69
CA ILE A 101 8.95 7.46 5.83
C ILE A 101 9.07 8.68 6.74
N LYS A 102 8.92 9.90 6.20
CA LYS A 102 8.92 11.15 7.00
C LYS A 102 7.67 11.32 7.85
N THR A 103 6.55 10.68 7.49
CA THR A 103 5.32 10.70 8.30
C THR A 103 5.49 9.93 9.61
N GLU A 104 4.73 10.29 10.64
CA GLU A 104 4.79 9.61 11.95
C GLU A 104 4.54 8.10 11.84
N LYS A 105 3.52 7.71 11.08
CA LYS A 105 3.21 6.29 10.82
C LYS A 105 4.37 5.57 10.12
N GLY A 106 5.03 6.22 9.17
CA GLY A 106 6.20 5.69 8.48
C GLY A 106 7.39 5.49 9.43
N ARG A 107 7.69 6.49 10.27
CA ARG A 107 8.75 6.44 11.29
C ARG A 107 8.52 5.30 12.28
N LEU A 108 7.33 5.19 12.84
CA LEU A 108 6.96 4.10 13.78
C LEU A 108 7.08 2.72 13.12
N THR A 109 6.64 2.59 11.87
CA THR A 109 6.76 1.33 11.11
C THR A 109 8.23 0.96 10.90
N LYS A 110 9.08 1.93 10.54
CA LYS A 110 10.53 1.72 10.40
C LYS A 110 11.17 1.31 11.72
N LYS A 111 10.84 1.98 12.83
CA LYS A 111 11.29 1.62 14.18
C LYS A 111 10.90 0.17 14.54
N LYS A 112 9.64 -0.21 14.33
CA LYS A 112 9.15 -1.59 14.56
C LYS A 112 9.87 -2.62 13.71
N ALA A 113 10.10 -2.33 12.42
CA ALA A 113 10.84 -3.21 11.53
C ALA A 113 12.30 -3.38 11.99
N ASN A 114 12.95 -2.29 12.41
CA ASN A 114 14.30 -2.34 12.97
C ASN A 114 14.34 -3.17 14.26
N PHE A 115 13.39 -2.98 15.18
CA PHE A 115 13.32 -3.79 16.41
C PHE A 115 13.07 -5.27 16.11
N SER A 116 12.19 -5.58 15.17
CA SER A 116 11.95 -6.96 14.70
C SER A 116 13.22 -7.58 14.10
N ARG A 117 13.95 -6.81 13.26
CA ARG A 117 15.24 -7.24 12.70
C ARG A 117 16.27 -7.47 13.81
N ARG A 118 16.37 -6.57 14.79
CA ARG A 118 17.29 -6.68 15.93
C ARG A 118 17.05 -7.95 16.74
N ARG A 119 15.78 -8.22 17.11
CA ARG A 119 15.41 -9.48 17.78
C ARG A 119 15.74 -10.72 16.94
N LYS A 120 15.49 -10.68 15.63
CA LYS A 120 15.80 -11.81 14.73
C LYS A 120 17.31 -12.07 14.61
N LEU A 121 18.12 -11.02 14.70
CA LEU A 121 19.58 -11.12 14.69
C LEU A 121 20.16 -11.45 16.07
N GLY A 122 19.32 -11.60 17.10
CA GLY A 122 19.76 -11.89 18.46
C GLY A 122 20.37 -10.70 19.19
N PHE A 123 20.10 -9.46 18.77
CA PHE A 123 20.54 -8.27 19.50
C PHE A 123 19.66 -8.05 20.73
N ASN A 124 20.22 -8.33 21.92
CA ASN A 124 19.65 -8.02 23.22
C ASN A 124 20.12 -6.64 23.65
N ILE A 125 19.21 -5.66 23.56
CA ILE A 125 19.46 -4.32 24.08
C ILE A 125 19.34 -4.40 25.59
N LEU A 126 20.42 -4.09 26.31
CA LEU A 126 20.42 -4.14 27.78
C LEU A 126 19.72 -2.92 28.38
N PHE A 127 19.86 -1.75 27.77
CA PHE A 127 19.15 -0.52 28.15
C PHE A 127 19.04 0.44 26.94
N ASP A 128 18.02 1.29 26.97
CA ASP A 128 17.87 2.39 26.01
C ASP A 128 18.81 3.55 26.37
N ASN A 129 19.10 4.45 25.43
CA ASN A 129 19.98 5.59 25.70
C ASN A 129 19.44 6.47 26.84
N ILE A 130 20.11 6.44 27.99
CA ILE A 130 19.76 7.22 29.19
C ILE A 130 20.38 8.63 29.13
N LEU A 131 21.47 8.77 28.39
CA LEU A 131 22.18 10.03 28.22
C LEU A 131 21.47 10.78 27.09
N ASP A 132 20.93 11.98 27.32
CA ASP A 132 20.17 12.75 26.31
C ASP A 132 21.08 13.36 25.22
N GLU A 133 22.06 12.58 24.76
CA GLU A 133 23.15 12.93 23.86
C GLU A 133 23.17 11.98 22.64
N SER A 134 24.01 12.31 21.64
CA SER A 134 24.24 11.43 20.50
C SER A 134 24.92 10.15 20.95
N PHE A 135 24.41 9.01 20.49
CA PHE A 135 24.89 7.70 20.92
C PHE A 135 25.00 6.71 19.76
N ASP A 136 25.89 5.74 19.94
CA ASP A 136 26.07 4.57 19.09
C ASP A 136 25.87 3.28 19.87
N TRP A 137 25.50 2.23 19.13
CA TRP A 137 25.23 0.90 19.68
C TRP A 137 26.50 0.07 19.72
N HIS A 138 27.00 -0.19 20.93
CA HIS A 138 28.21 -0.98 21.15
C HIS A 138 27.89 -2.39 21.64
N HIS A 139 28.56 -3.40 21.09
CA HIS A 139 28.33 -4.80 21.46
C HIS A 139 29.14 -5.14 22.71
N THR A 140 28.52 -5.50 23.84
CA THR A 140 29.25 -6.05 25.00
C THR A 140 29.47 -7.55 24.89
N SER A 141 28.65 -8.25 24.08
CA SER A 141 28.83 -9.66 23.76
C SER A 141 28.46 -9.95 22.30
N LYS A 142 28.42 -11.22 21.89
CA LYS A 142 27.97 -11.61 20.54
C LYS A 142 26.51 -11.21 20.26
N SER A 143 25.70 -11.05 21.30
CA SER A 143 24.27 -10.76 21.23
C SER A 143 23.90 -9.49 21.98
N ASN A 144 24.65 -9.08 23.01
CA ASN A 144 24.24 -8.00 23.90
C ASN A 144 24.83 -6.67 23.43
N VAL A 145 24.00 -5.63 23.46
CA VAL A 145 24.33 -4.31 22.92
C VAL A 145 23.88 -3.22 23.89
N VAL A 146 24.70 -2.21 24.06
CA VAL A 146 24.50 -1.06 24.94
C VAL A 146 24.60 0.24 24.15
N ALA A 147 23.89 1.28 24.59
CA ALA A 147 24.07 2.62 24.07
C ALA A 147 25.29 3.27 24.76
N ILE A 148 26.23 3.80 23.98
CA ILE A 148 27.34 4.62 24.48
C ILE A 148 27.44 5.94 23.69
N PRO A 149 27.93 7.03 24.29
CA PRO A 149 28.14 8.29 23.58
C PRO A 149 28.96 8.11 22.31
N THR A 150 28.54 8.76 21.22
CA THR A 150 29.21 8.63 19.90
C THR A 150 30.70 8.99 19.98
N ASP A 151 31.03 10.09 20.65
CA ASP A 151 32.42 10.55 20.79
C ASP A 151 33.32 9.51 21.47
N LEU A 152 32.76 8.78 22.44
CA LEU A 152 33.44 7.72 23.17
C LEU A 152 33.54 6.45 22.32
N HIS A 153 32.51 6.12 21.54
CA HIS A 153 32.53 5.02 20.58
C HIS A 153 33.63 5.23 19.51
N ASP A 154 33.77 6.47 19.02
CA ASP A 154 34.75 6.84 18.00
C ASP A 154 36.19 6.91 18.56
N LEU A 155 36.36 7.40 19.79
CA LEU A 155 37.67 7.48 20.45
C LEU A 155 38.35 6.10 20.59
N TYR A 156 37.57 5.06 20.85
CA TYR A 156 38.05 3.68 21.00
C TYR A 156 37.80 2.82 19.75
N HIS A 157 37.65 3.46 18.58
CA HIS A 157 37.54 2.74 17.31
C HIS A 157 38.77 1.87 17.05
N SER A 158 38.56 0.66 16.54
CA SER A 158 39.67 -0.19 16.08
C SER A 158 39.27 -1.02 14.87
N ASN A 159 40.25 -1.37 14.05
CA ASN A 159 40.06 -2.18 12.83
C ASN A 159 39.63 -3.63 13.13
N SER A 160 39.77 -4.09 14.38
CA SER A 160 39.37 -5.42 14.83
C SER A 160 38.08 -5.31 15.65
N PRO A 161 36.97 -5.95 15.24
CA PRO A 161 35.71 -5.88 15.97
C PRO A 161 35.81 -6.36 17.43
N ASN A 162 36.65 -7.37 17.68
CA ASN A 162 36.88 -7.89 19.04
C ASN A 162 37.67 -6.89 19.88
N THR A 163 38.71 -6.29 19.32
CA THR A 163 39.54 -5.31 20.02
C THR A 163 38.75 -4.03 20.31
N HIS A 164 37.91 -3.58 19.38
CA HIS A 164 37.03 -2.44 19.59
C HIS A 164 36.04 -2.70 20.73
N ARG A 165 35.47 -3.92 20.78
CA ARG A 165 34.63 -4.34 21.89
C ARG A 165 35.37 -4.34 23.23
N ASP A 166 36.48 -5.08 23.28
CA ASP A 166 37.14 -5.38 24.54
C ASP A 166 37.76 -4.11 25.17
N ASN A 167 38.14 -3.12 24.35
CA ASN A 167 38.60 -1.82 24.82
C ASN A 167 37.50 -0.98 25.51
N LEU A 168 36.25 -1.11 25.07
CA LEU A 168 35.13 -0.31 25.56
C LEU A 168 34.43 -0.96 26.76
N ILE A 169 34.55 -2.28 26.96
CA ILE A 169 33.96 -3.00 28.09
C ILE A 169 34.31 -2.38 29.46
N PRO A 170 35.59 -2.08 29.80
CA PRO A 170 35.94 -1.49 31.08
C PRO A 170 35.32 -0.11 31.31
N ILE A 171 35.17 0.66 30.23
CA ILE A 171 34.61 2.00 30.27
C ILE A 171 33.09 1.94 30.43
N ILE A 172 32.45 0.98 29.76
CA ILE A 172 31.02 0.69 29.92
C ILE A 172 30.74 0.29 31.37
N GLU A 173 31.57 -0.55 31.99
CA GLU A 173 31.41 -0.93 33.40
C GLU A 173 31.61 0.26 34.36
N GLN A 174 32.47 1.23 34.02
CA GLN A 174 32.59 2.47 34.80
C GLN A 174 31.37 3.39 34.66
N LEU A 175 30.82 3.50 33.44
CA LEU A 175 29.64 4.30 33.17
C LEU A 175 28.37 3.66 33.76
N TYR A 176 28.34 2.33 33.81
CA TYR A 176 27.20 1.52 34.26
C TYR A 176 27.68 0.40 35.19
N PRO A 177 28.05 0.72 36.45
CA PRO A 177 28.59 -0.26 37.38
C PRO A 177 27.57 -1.35 37.73
N GLY A 178 28.03 -2.61 37.74
CA GLY A 178 27.21 -3.80 38.00
C GLY A 178 26.40 -4.27 36.79
N LEU A 179 26.58 -3.65 35.62
CA LEU A 179 25.83 -3.99 34.41
C LEU A 179 26.22 -5.36 33.87
N LEU A 180 27.51 -5.69 33.89
CA LEU A 180 28.01 -6.94 33.33
C LEU A 180 28.00 -8.11 34.34
N GLU A 181 27.64 -7.87 35.61
CA GLU A 181 27.70 -8.88 36.69
C GLU A 181 26.63 -9.99 36.61
N GLY A 182 25.78 -10.00 35.59
CA GLY A 182 24.72 -11.01 35.40
C GLY A 182 24.44 -11.40 33.95
N ILE A 183 25.39 -11.16 33.05
CA ILE A 183 25.25 -11.30 31.58
C ILE A 183 26.20 -12.35 31.04
#